data_AF-A0A268JAA2-F1
#
_entry.id   AF-A0A268JAA2-F1
#
_cell.length_a   1.000
_cell.length_b   1.000
_cell.length_c   1.000
_cell.angle_alpha   90.00
_cell.angle_beta   90.00
_cell.angle_gamma   90.00
#
_symmetry.space_group_name_H-M   'P 1'
#
loop_
_entity.id
_entity.type
_entity.pdbx_description
1 polymer ?
#
loop_
_entity_poly.entity_id
_entity_poly.type
_entity_poly.pdbx_seq_one_letter_code
_entity_poly.pdbx_strand_id
1 'polypeptide(L)' 'MVIQDNMTSKAITEVWEDTVQIFQKNNVPVTNEALQVLVTDNSLQVLLTELNNVVGSSTATCIEGG' A
#
# COMPACT_ATOMS: atom_id res chain seq x y z
N MET A 1 3.53 -10.72 4.74
CA MET A 1 2.85 -10.71 3.42
C MET A 1 3.24 -9.41 2.73
N VAL A 2 3.46 -9.43 1.41
CA VAL A 2 3.95 -8.26 0.64
C VAL A 2 2.93 -7.87 -0.41
N ILE A 3 2.69 -6.58 -0.60
CA ILE A 3 1.84 -6.01 -1.64
C ILE A 3 2.62 -5.96 -2.96
N GLN A 4 1.98 -6.41 -4.04
CA GLN A 4 2.55 -6.45 -5.39
C GLN A 4 1.78 -5.53 -6.34
N ASP A 5 2.41 -5.14 -7.46
CA ASP A 5 1.86 -4.24 -8.48
C ASP A 5 0.61 -4.78 -9.21
N ASN A 6 0.51 -6.10 -9.30
CA ASN A 6 -0.60 -6.80 -9.92
C ASN A 6 -1.85 -6.89 -9.01
N MET A 7 -1.72 -6.50 -7.75
CA MET A 7 -2.85 -6.44 -6.81
C MET A 7 -3.71 -5.20 -7.09
N THR A 8 -4.98 -5.27 -6.72
CA THR A 8 -5.91 -4.15 -6.89
C THR A 8 -5.93 -3.29 -5.63
N SER A 9 -6.06 -1.97 -5.80
CA SER A 9 -6.12 -1.05 -4.64
C SER A 9 -7.28 -1.41 -3.72
N LYS A 10 -8.42 -1.86 -4.25
CA LYS A 10 -9.53 -2.36 -3.44
C LYS A 10 -9.16 -3.57 -2.59
N ALA A 11 -8.61 -4.64 -3.19
CA ALA A 11 -8.25 -5.85 -2.45
C ALA A 11 -7.22 -5.57 -1.35
N ILE A 12 -6.27 -4.66 -1.62
CA ILE A 12 -5.28 -4.23 -0.64
C ILE A 12 -5.97 -3.53 0.54
N THR A 13 -6.85 -2.56 0.28
CA THR A 13 -7.56 -1.84 1.36
C THR A 13 -8.53 -2.72 2.15
N GLU A 14 -9.07 -3.78 1.54
CA GLU A 14 -9.94 -4.74 2.22
C GLU A 14 -9.17 -5.64 3.20
N VAL A 15 -7.89 -5.93 2.92
CA VAL A 15 -7.03 -6.74 3.81
C VAL A 15 -6.29 -5.85 4.81
N TRP A 16 -5.83 -4.67 4.39
CA TRP A 16 -5.08 -3.71 5.19
C TRP A 16 -5.74 -2.34 5.11
N GLU A 17 -6.72 -2.10 5.97
CA GLU A 17 -7.47 -0.83 6.01
C GLU A 17 -6.55 0.39 6.20
N ASP A 18 -5.45 0.22 6.95
CA ASP A 18 -4.45 1.26 7.18
C ASP A 18 -3.79 1.77 5.89
N THR A 19 -3.78 0.97 4.82
CA THR A 19 -3.24 1.38 3.51
C THR A 19 -4.10 2.41 2.77
N VAL A 20 -5.38 2.59 3.15
CA VAL A 20 -6.28 3.59 2.56
C VAL A 20 -5.67 4.99 2.58
N GLN A 21 -4.99 5.34 3.68
CA GLN A 21 -4.35 6.65 3.84
C GLN A 21 -3.22 6.86 2.82
N ILE A 22 -2.53 5.79 2.42
CA ILE A 22 -1.45 5.84 1.44
C ILE A 22 -2.02 6.08 0.04
N PHE A 23 -3.12 5.41 -0.32
CA PHE A 23 -3.82 5.66 -1.58
C PHE A 23 -4.32 7.10 -1.67
N GLN A 24 -4.91 7.63 -0.59
CA GLN A 24 -5.36 9.02 -0.52
C GLN A 24 -4.20 10.02 -0.64
N LYS A 25 -3.09 9.79 0.08
CA LYS A 25 -1.87 10.62 0.02
C LYS A 25 -1.28 10.68 -1.39
N ASN A 26 -1.32 9.58 -2.13
CA ASN A 26 -0.81 9.46 -3.49
C ASN A 26 -1.84 9.81 -4.58
N ASN A 27 -3.05 10.25 -4.22
CA ASN A 27 -4.16 10.51 -5.15
C ASN A 27 -4.51 9.31 -6.05
N VAL A 28 -4.36 8.10 -5.51
CA VAL A 28 -4.69 6.85 -6.22
C VAL A 28 -6.11 6.43 -5.85
N PRO A 29 -7.00 6.23 -6.84
CA PRO A 29 -8.35 5.78 -6.55
C PRO A 29 -8.36 4.31 -6.10
N VAL A 30 -9.25 4.00 -5.15
CA VAL A 30 -9.49 2.63 -4.69
C VAL A 30 -10.48 1.97 -5.65
N THR A 31 -9.98 1.10 -6.54
CA THR A 31 -10.76 0.45 -7.59
C THR A 31 -10.37 -1.02 -7.73
N ASN A 32 -11.09 -1.75 -8.59
CA ASN A 32 -10.78 -3.12 -8.96
C ASN A 32 -9.68 -3.23 -10.03
N GLU A 33 -8.97 -2.14 -10.33
CA GLU A 33 -7.86 -2.15 -11.28
C GLU A 33 -6.54 -2.39 -10.55
N ALA A 34 -5.58 -2.99 -11.27
CA ALA A 34 -4.24 -3.24 -10.73
C ALA A 34 -3.47 -1.93 -10.55
N LEU A 35 -2.60 -1.87 -9.54
CA LEU A 35 -1.79 -0.67 -9.28
C LEU A 35 -0.96 -0.24 -10.48
N GLN A 36 -0.37 -1.19 -11.20
CA GLN A 36 0.38 -0.92 -12.44
C GLN A 36 -0.42 -0.22 -13.55
N VAL A 37 -1.76 -0.29 -13.50
CA VAL A 37 -2.65 0.39 -14.44
C VAL A 37 -3.04 1.77 -13.92
N LEU A 38 -3.20 1.89 -12.61
CA LEU A 38 -3.63 3.13 -11.95
C LEU A 38 -2.52 4.18 -11.83
N VAL A 39 -1.26 3.75 -11.76
CA VAL A 39 -0.09 4.62 -11.63
C VAL A 39 1.02 4.24 -12.59
N THR A 40 1.88 5.20 -12.92
CA THR A 40 3.07 4.98 -13.74
C THR A 40 4.16 4.25 -12.95
N ASP A 41 5.06 3.55 -13.65
CA ASP A 41 6.12 2.70 -13.07
C ASP A 41 6.94 3.39 -11.96
N ASN A 42 7.31 4.66 -12.15
CA ASN A 42 8.05 5.43 -11.15
C ASN A 42 7.24 5.67 -9.87
N SER A 43 5.96 6.04 -10.01
CA SER A 43 5.06 6.25 -8.86
C SER A 43 4.65 4.92 -8.21
N LEU A 44 4.57 3.85 -9.01
CA LEU A 44 4.26 2.49 -8.55
C LEU A 44 5.30 1.97 -7.56
N GLN A 45 6.59 2.13 -7.87
CA GLN A 45 7.68 1.71 -6.97
C GLN A 45 7.62 2.43 -5.62
N VAL A 46 7.36 3.74 -5.65
CA VAL A 46 7.21 4.56 -4.42
C VAL A 46 5.98 4.13 -3.63
N LEU A 47 4.84 3.94 -4.31
CA LEU A 47 3.59 3.51 -3.70
C LEU A 47 3.73 2.13 -3.05
N LEU A 48 4.33 1.16 -3.75
CA LEU A 48 4.56 -0.18 -3.22
C LEU A 48 5.48 -0.16 -2.00
N THR A 49 6.50 0.71 -2.00
CA THR A 49 7.40 0.87 -0.85
C THR A 49 6.65 1.39 0.37
N GLU A 50 5.86 2.46 0.22
CA GLU A 50 5.05 3.02 1.31
C GLU A 50 4.01 2.02 1.82
N LEU A 51 3.30 1.34 0.91
CA LEU A 51 2.31 0.32 1.23
C LEU A 51 2.92 -0.84 2.03
N ASN A 52 4.05 -1.37 1.57
CA ASN A 52 4.76 -2.45 2.26
C ASN A 52 5.40 -1.99 3.56
N ASN A 53 5.79 -0.72 3.68
CA ASN A 53 6.24 -0.15 4.94
C ASN A 53 5.10 -0.12 5.96
N VAL A 54 3.89 0.28 5.58
CA VAL A 54 2.73 0.22 6.48
C VAL A 54 2.41 -1.23 6.87
N VAL A 55 2.31 -2.15 5.90
CA VAL A 55 2.02 -3.57 6.19
C VAL A 55 3.11 -4.23 7.03
N GLY A 56 4.39 -3.91 6.77
CA GLY A 56 5.53 -4.40 7.54
C GLY A 56 5.62 -3.77 8.93
N SER A 57 5.35 -2.47 9.04
CA SER A 57 5.33 -1.74 10.31
C SER A 57 4.17 -2.18 11.20
N SER A 58 3.03 -2.58 10.63
CA SER A 58 1.93 -3.17 11.40
C SER A 58 2.31 -4.49 12.09
N THR A 59 3.37 -5.17 11.63
CA THR A 59 3.95 -6.34 12.33
C THR A 59 5.11 -5.98 13.26
N ALA A 60 5.72 -4.80 13.09
CA ALA A 60 6.73 -4.27 13.97
C ALA A 60 6.10 -3.24 14.89
N THR A 61 5.45 -3.72 15.94
CA THR A 61 5.45 -2.95 17.19
C THR A 61 6.90 -2.88 17.66
N CYS A 62 7.66 -1.91 17.16
CA CYS A 62 8.87 -1.45 17.80
C CYS A 62 8.44 -0.81 19.11
N ILE A 63 8.32 -1.64 20.14
CA ILE A 63 8.49 -1.20 21.52
C ILE A 63 9.99 -0.94 21.67
N GLU A 64 10.45 0.21 21.20
CA GLU A 64 11.74 0.75 21.64
C GLU A 64 11.57 1.25 23.07
N GLY A 65 12.17 0.53 24.01
CA GLY A 65 12.74 1.10 25.23
C GLY A 65 11.79 1.33 26.41
N GLY A 66 11.93 0.45 27.42
CA GLY A 66 11.46 0.64 28.79
C GLY A 66 11.93 -0.49 29.69
#